data_AF-A0ABD5IQT0-F1
#
_entry.id   AF-A0ABD5IQT0-F1
#
_cell.length_a   1.000
_cell.length_b   1.000
_cell.length_c   1.000
_cell.angle_alpha   90.00
_cell.angle_beta   90.00
_cell.angle_gamma   90.00
#
_symmetry.space_group_name_H-M   'P 1'
#
loop_
_entity.id
_entity.type
_entity.pdbx_description
1 polymer ?
#
loop_
_entity_poly.entity_id
_entity_poly.type
_entity_poly.pdbx_seq_one_letter_code
_entity_poly.pdbx_strand_id
1 'polypeptide(L)'
;MLDSVQREKQIEQSAVHGIERSYLKAERLYTYIALEGFDFLWSLKEVHEFDYLWDEGYSIEYMADYFNRKPIEVLLLALDRAEKGKIKQRKNSIWGEVKVNGCGNGSSQKHRRGMAYDRRGG
;
A
#
# COMPACT_ATOMS: atom_id res chain seq x y z
N MET A 1 -30.39 42.65 -21.31
CA MET A 1 -29.42 42.77 -20.20
C MET A 1 -29.59 41.53 -19.35
N LEU A 2 -28.58 40.66 -19.24
CA LEU A 2 -28.67 39.50 -18.34
C LEU A 2 -28.83 40.01 -16.90
N ASP A 3 -29.71 39.40 -16.12
CA ASP A 3 -29.83 39.73 -14.70
C ASP A 3 -28.57 39.26 -13.94
N SER A 4 -28.44 39.72 -12.69
CA SER A 4 -27.28 39.39 -11.85
C SER A 4 -27.16 37.89 -11.59
N VAL A 5 -28.28 37.20 -11.42
CA VAL A 5 -28.35 35.76 -11.12
C VAL A 5 -27.85 34.95 -12.33
N GLN A 6 -28.22 35.36 -13.53
CA GLN A 6 -27.81 34.70 -14.77
C GLN A 6 -26.30 34.84 -15.03
N ARG A 7 -25.70 35.97 -14.62
CA ARG A 7 -24.25 36.18 -14.73
C ARG A 7 -23.47 35.31 -13.75
N GLU A 8 -23.91 35.21 -12.51
CA GLU A 8 -23.29 34.34 -11.50
C GLU A 8 -23.31 32.88 -11.96
N LYS A 9 -24.46 32.43 -12.47
CA LYS A 9 -24.61 31.08 -13.02
C LYS A 9 -23.67 30.80 -14.19
N GLN A 10 -23.44 31.79 -15.07
CA GLN A 10 -22.48 31.67 -16.16
C GLN A 10 -21.03 31.59 -15.67
N ILE A 11 -20.68 32.34 -14.63
CA ILE A 11 -19.34 32.29 -14.03
C ILE A 11 -19.09 30.93 -13.40
N GLU A 12 -20.05 30.42 -12.63
CA GLU A 12 -20.00 29.08 -12.03
C GLU A 12 -19.84 28.00 -13.10
N GLN A 13 -20.67 28.03 -14.15
CA GLN A 13 -20.59 27.07 -15.25
C GLN A 13 -19.25 27.13 -15.99
N SER A 14 -18.69 28.32 -16.20
CA SER A 14 -17.38 28.47 -16.82
C SER A 14 -16.26 27.93 -15.94
N ALA A 15 -16.35 28.13 -14.62
CA ALA A 15 -15.36 27.63 -13.66
C ALA A 15 -15.42 26.10 -13.57
N VAL A 16 -16.62 25.53 -13.45
CA VAL A 16 -16.85 24.08 -13.47
C VAL A 16 -16.31 23.49 -14.76
N HIS A 17 -16.67 24.03 -15.92
CA HIS A 17 -16.19 23.54 -17.21
C HIS A 17 -14.66 23.61 -17.34
N GLY A 18 -14.02 24.67 -16.82
CA GLY A 18 -12.57 24.79 -16.80
C GLY A 18 -11.90 23.69 -15.95
N ILE A 19 -12.46 23.39 -14.79
CA ILE A 19 -12.00 22.31 -13.91
C ILE A 19 -12.21 20.94 -14.57
N GLU A 20 -13.42 20.67 -15.08
CA GLU A 20 -13.76 19.42 -15.76
C GLU A 20 -12.80 19.15 -16.92
N ARG A 21 -12.57 20.14 -17.79
CA ARG A 21 -11.69 20.00 -18.95
C ARG A 21 -10.23 19.75 -18.56
N SER A 22 -9.79 20.29 -17.43
CA SER A 22 -8.40 20.21 -16.98
C SER A 22 -8.12 18.91 -16.21
N TYR A 23 -9.07 18.45 -15.41
CA TYR A 23 -8.86 17.39 -14.41
C TYR A 23 -9.73 16.14 -14.62
N LEU A 24 -10.86 16.24 -15.31
CA LEU A 24 -11.76 15.11 -15.61
C LEU A 24 -11.58 14.65 -17.06
N LYS A 25 -10.34 14.37 -17.46
CA LYS A 25 -9.96 14.00 -18.85
C LYS A 25 -10.51 12.65 -19.33
N ALA A 26 -11.10 11.85 -18.44
CA ALA A 26 -11.70 10.56 -18.76
C ALA A 26 -13.15 10.56 -18.27
N GLU A 27 -14.10 10.19 -19.12
CA GLU A 27 -15.48 9.88 -18.71
C GLU A 27 -15.46 8.61 -17.85
N ARG A 28 -15.25 8.79 -16.55
CA ARG A 28 -15.36 7.72 -15.56
C ARG A 28 -16.81 7.58 -15.15
N LEU A 29 -17.58 6.75 -15.85
CA LEU A 29 -18.86 6.28 -15.33
C LEU A 29 -18.53 5.33 -14.16
N TYR A 30 -18.87 5.76 -12.93
CA TYR A 30 -18.60 5.05 -11.66
C TYR A 30 -17.11 5.03 -11.24
N THR A 31 -16.69 6.08 -10.52
CA THR A 31 -15.33 6.18 -9.98
C THR A 31 -15.15 5.26 -8.76
N TYR A 32 -14.29 4.25 -8.89
CA TYR A 32 -13.77 3.47 -7.77
C TYR A 32 -12.40 4.01 -7.36
N ILE A 33 -12.22 4.35 -6.09
CA ILE A 33 -10.95 4.79 -5.52
C ILE A 33 -10.34 3.61 -4.76
N ALA A 34 -9.28 3.03 -5.31
CA ALA A 34 -8.55 1.96 -4.64
C ALA A 34 -7.91 2.50 -3.35
N LEU A 35 -7.97 1.71 -2.27
CA LEU A 35 -7.39 2.02 -0.96
C LEU A 35 -7.92 3.33 -0.34
N GLU A 36 -9.17 3.67 -0.63
CA GLU A 36 -9.89 4.73 0.07
C GLU A 36 -9.94 4.40 1.59
N GLY A 37 -9.30 5.26 2.41
CA GLY A 37 -9.21 5.08 3.86
C GLY A 37 -7.88 4.56 4.42
N PHE A 38 -6.83 4.48 3.60
CA PHE A 38 -5.47 4.22 4.06
C PHE A 38 -4.71 5.52 4.33
N ASP A 39 -3.80 5.50 5.32
CA ASP A 39 -2.97 6.65 5.66
C ASP A 39 -1.64 6.60 4.89
N PHE A 40 -1.47 7.56 3.97
CA PHE A 40 -0.26 7.72 3.15
C PHE A 40 0.67 8.80 3.69
N LEU A 41 0.36 9.42 4.83
CA LEU A 41 1.18 10.46 5.43
C LEU A 41 2.26 9.84 6.30
N TRP A 42 3.51 10.16 5.96
CA TRP A 42 4.69 9.75 6.69
C TRP A 42 5.50 10.98 7.08
N SER A 43 5.91 11.04 8.34
CA SER A 43 6.91 12.02 8.78
C SER A 43 8.29 11.65 8.20
N LEU A 44 9.16 12.65 8.02
CA LEU A 44 10.52 12.40 7.55
C LEU A 44 11.28 11.44 8.47
N LYS A 45 11.00 11.50 9.78
CA LYS A 45 11.59 10.58 10.76
C LYS A 45 11.19 9.13 10.48
N GLU A 46 9.90 8.85 10.30
CA GLU A 46 9.43 7.49 9.99
C GLU A 46 10.00 7.00 8.65
N VAL A 47 10.14 7.87 7.65
CA VAL A 47 10.76 7.51 6.36
C VAL A 47 12.22 7.10 6.55
N HIS A 48 12.99 7.82 7.37
CA HIS A 48 14.38 7.47 7.67
C HIS A 48 14.48 6.16 8.46
N GLU A 49 13.59 5.93 9.42
CA GLU A 49 13.52 4.67 10.17
C GLU A 49 13.16 3.50 9.23
N PHE A 50 12.22 3.71 8.30
CA PHE A 50 11.87 2.73 7.28
C PHE A 50 13.07 2.35 6.41
N ASP A 51 13.81 3.34 5.89
CA ASP A 51 14.99 3.08 5.05
C ASP A 51 16.02 2.24 5.81
N TYR A 52 16.28 2.56 7.09
CA TYR A 52 17.17 1.77 7.95
C TYR A 52 16.69 0.33 8.13
N LEU A 53 15.41 0.14 8.46
CA LEU A 53 14.84 -1.20 8.65
C LEU A 53 14.85 -2.01 7.34
N TRP A 54 14.69 -1.33 6.19
CA TRP A 54 14.73 -1.98 4.88
C TRP A 54 16.12 -2.51 4.55
N ASP A 55 17.14 -1.70 4.76
CA ASP A 55 18.54 -2.06 4.54
C ASP A 55 19.01 -3.17 5.48
N GLU A 56 18.50 -3.18 6.71
CA GLU A 56 18.72 -4.27 7.68
C GLU A 56 18.00 -5.58 7.35
N GLY A 57 17.13 -5.56 6.35
CA GLY A 57 16.45 -6.75 5.85
C GLY A 57 15.16 -7.10 6.59
N TYR A 58 14.58 -6.23 7.42
CA TYR A 58 13.34 -6.56 8.15
C TYR A 58 12.14 -6.78 7.20
N SER A 59 11.20 -7.64 7.59
CA SER A 59 9.99 -7.91 6.79
C SER A 59 9.01 -6.73 6.85
N ILE A 60 8.14 -6.61 5.84
CA ILE A 60 7.07 -5.61 5.85
C ILE A 60 6.14 -5.80 7.06
N GLU A 61 5.83 -7.05 7.43
CA GLU A 61 5.02 -7.38 8.61
C GLU A 61 5.65 -6.82 9.89
N TYR A 62 6.96 -7.05 10.08
CA TYR A 62 7.67 -6.52 11.24
C TYR A 62 7.66 -4.99 11.27
N MET A 63 7.87 -4.34 10.12
CA MET A 63 7.81 -2.88 10.03
C MET A 63 6.40 -2.34 10.30
N ALA A 64 5.36 -3.05 9.87
CA ALA A 64 3.97 -2.69 10.13
C ALA A 64 3.67 -2.69 11.63
N ASP A 65 4.12 -3.73 12.34
CA ASP A 65 4.06 -3.79 13.80
C ASP A 65 4.87 -2.66 14.45
N TYR A 66 6.07 -2.39 13.95
CA TYR A 66 6.96 -1.33 14.46
C TYR A 66 6.33 0.07 14.36
N PHE A 67 5.72 0.40 13.21
CA PHE A 67 5.05 1.69 13.00
C PHE A 67 3.60 1.72 13.52
N ASN A 68 3.08 0.59 14.01
CA ASN A 68 1.68 0.41 14.38
C ASN A 68 0.72 0.83 13.23
N ARG A 69 1.04 0.38 12.01
CA ARG A 69 0.33 0.72 10.76
C ARG A 69 -0.05 -0.55 10.01
N LYS A 70 -0.88 -0.42 8.96
CA LYS A 70 -1.26 -1.59 8.15
C LYS A 70 -0.09 -2.00 7.24
N PRO A 71 0.16 -3.31 7.02
CA PRO A 71 1.24 -3.78 6.15
C PRO A 71 1.23 -3.18 4.73
N ILE A 72 0.04 -2.93 4.17
CA ILE A 72 -0.10 -2.33 2.84
C ILE A 72 0.35 -0.85 2.80
N GLU A 73 0.23 -0.10 3.89
CA GLU A 73 0.72 1.29 3.97
C GLU A 73 2.24 1.32 3.92
N VAL A 74 2.87 0.38 4.66
CA VAL A 74 4.32 0.19 4.63
C VAL A 74 4.78 -0.31 3.25
N LEU A 75 4.02 -1.20 2.62
CA LEU A 75 4.31 -1.67 1.27
C LEU A 75 4.26 -0.53 0.23
N LEU A 76 3.29 0.38 0.36
CA LEU A 76 3.18 1.55 -0.51
C LEU A 76 4.32 2.53 -0.30
N LEU A 77 4.77 2.72 0.95
CA LEU A 77 6.00 3.47 1.20
C LEU A 77 7.18 2.79 0.50
N ALA A 78 7.34 1.48 0.62
CA ALA A 78 8.40 0.75 -0.07
C ALA A 78 8.37 0.97 -1.60
N LEU A 79 7.17 0.92 -2.19
CA LEU A 79 6.97 1.21 -3.62
C LEU A 79 7.43 2.63 -3.98
N ASP A 80 6.99 3.65 -3.23
CA ASP A 80 7.39 5.04 -3.43
C ASP A 80 8.91 5.22 -3.31
N ARG A 81 9.53 4.62 -2.30
CA ARG A 81 10.98 4.66 -2.11
C ARG A 81 11.73 3.96 -3.25
N ALA A 82 11.20 2.86 -3.79
CA ALA A 82 11.79 2.13 -4.91
C ALA A 82 11.74 2.94 -6.20
N GLU A 83 10.58 3.52 -6.52
CA GLU A 83 10.39 4.41 -7.69
C GLU A 83 11.34 5.61 -7.64
N LYS A 84 11.60 6.16 -6.44
CA LYS A 84 12.56 7.24 -6.22
C LYS A 84 14.03 6.79 -6.18
N GLY A 85 14.31 5.50 -6.34
CA GLY A 85 15.65 4.93 -6.28
C GLY A 85 16.32 5.06 -4.90
N LYS A 86 15.52 5.14 -3.83
CA LYS A 86 15.99 5.33 -2.45
C LYS A 86 16.27 4.04 -1.71
N ILE A 87 15.66 2.94 -2.15
CA ILE A 87 15.91 1.60 -1.63
C ILE A 87 16.36 0.68 -2.77
N LYS A 88 17.17 -0.33 -2.44
CA LYS A 88 17.64 -1.34 -3.38
C LYS A 88 16.83 -2.62 -3.28
N GLN A 89 16.84 -3.40 -4.36
CA GLN A 89 16.30 -4.75 -4.35
C GLN A 89 17.10 -5.61 -3.36
N ARG A 90 16.39 -6.29 -2.46
CA ARG A 90 16.94 -7.19 -1.45
C ARG A 90 16.54 -8.64 -1.74
N LYS A 91 17.33 -9.60 -1.25
CA LYS A 91 17.22 -11.03 -1.61
C LYS A 91 15.81 -11.62 -1.43
N ASN A 92 15.08 -11.16 -0.41
CA ASN A 92 13.76 -11.69 -0.06
C ASN A 92 12.61 -10.71 -0.34
N SER A 93 12.82 -9.67 -1.15
CA SER A 93 11.79 -8.70 -1.55
C SER A 93 10.94 -8.20 -0.38
N ILE A 94 9.61 -8.35 -0.41
CA ILE A 94 8.71 -7.89 0.67
C ILE A 94 8.78 -8.74 1.94
N TRP A 95 9.23 -9.99 1.82
CA TRP A 95 9.25 -10.97 2.92
C TRP A 95 10.41 -10.73 3.90
N GLY A 96 11.48 -10.09 3.42
CA GLY A 96 12.67 -9.81 4.21
C GLY A 96 13.41 -11.05 4.73
N GLU A 97 14.42 -10.83 5.55
CA GLU A 97 15.23 -11.87 6.15
C GLU A 97 14.63 -12.29 7.49
N VAL A 98 14.42 -13.60 7.66
CA VAL A 98 14.07 -14.17 8.97
C VAL A 98 15.33 -14.13 9.83
N LYS A 99 15.52 -13.06 10.59
CA LYS A 99 16.50 -13.05 11.68
C LYS A 99 15.91 -13.87 12.83
N VAL A 100 16.15 -15.19 12.81
CA VAL A 100 15.86 -16.07 13.94
C VAL A 100 16.73 -15.60 15.12
N ASN A 101 16.12 -14.89 16.05
CA ASN A 101 16.75 -14.59 17.33
C ASN A 101 16.89 -15.91 18.08
N GLY A 102 18.13 -16.39 18.23
CA GLY A 102 18.42 -17.65 18.92
C GLY A 102 17.95 -17.61 20.37
N CYS A 103 16.96 -18.44 20.70
CA CYS A 103 16.71 -18.90 22.06
C CYS A 103 15.97 -20.25 22.05
N GLY A 104 16.72 -21.34 22.27
CA GLY A 104 16.35 -22.50 23.11
C GLY A 104 15.24 -23.47 22.67
N ASN A 105 15.66 -24.57 22.03
CA ASN A 105 15.22 -25.97 22.17
C ASN A 105 13.81 -26.32 22.72
N GLY A 106 13.05 -27.07 21.92
CA GLY A 106 11.86 -27.81 22.36
C GLY A 106 11.34 -28.77 21.28
N SER A 107 11.92 -29.97 21.25
CA SER A 107 11.48 -31.18 20.54
C SER A 107 9.99 -31.30 20.16
N SER A 108 9.70 -31.56 18.88
CA SER A 108 8.76 -32.62 18.48
C SER A 108 8.82 -32.92 16.97
N GLN A 109 9.72 -33.81 16.58
CA GLN A 109 9.43 -34.75 15.50
C GLN A 109 8.38 -35.74 16.03
N LYS A 110 7.13 -35.69 15.55
CA LYS A 110 6.26 -36.88 15.47
C LYS A 110 5.39 -36.86 14.21
N HIS A 111 5.86 -37.64 13.25
CA HIS A 111 5.13 -38.58 12.40
C HIS A 111 3.74 -38.26 11.80
N ARG A 112 3.73 -38.18 10.45
CA ARG A 112 2.91 -38.95 9.48
C ARG A 112 1.45 -39.30 9.83
N ARG A 113 0.53 -38.81 8.97
CA ARG A 113 -0.50 -39.53 8.17
C ARG A 113 -1.44 -38.44 7.62
N GLY A 114 -1.56 -38.19 6.32
CA GLY A 114 -2.08 -39.10 5.29
C GLY A 114 -3.51 -38.66 4.96
N MET A 115 -3.70 -37.82 3.94
CA MET A 115 -5.03 -37.54 3.38
C MET A 115 -4.99 -37.73 1.87
N ALA A 116 -5.48 -38.91 1.45
CA ALA A 116 -5.87 -39.17 0.08
C ALA A 116 -7.26 -38.56 -0.13
N TYR A 117 -7.41 -37.71 -1.13
CA TYR A 117 -8.72 -37.27 -1.60
C TYR A 117 -9.28 -38.35 -2.55
N ASP A 118 -10.39 -38.98 -2.14
CA ASP A 118 -11.17 -39.91 -2.97
C ASP A 118 -11.81 -39.12 -4.13
N ARG A 119 -11.62 -39.64 -5.34
CA ARG A 119 -12.12 -39.10 -6.59
C ARG A 119 -12.94 -40.21 -7.24
N ARG A 120 -14.25 -40.24 -6.98
CA ARG A 120 -15.20 -41.02 -7.77
C ARG A 120 -16.43 -40.18 -8.08
N GLY A 121 -16.43 -39.65 -9.30
CA GLY A 121 -17.64 -39.44 -10.07
C GLY A 121 -18.06 -40.77 -10.71
N GLY A 122 -19.37 -40.95 -10.82
CA GLY A 122 -20.07 -42.12 -11.35
C GLY A 122 -21.51 -42.07 -10.92
#